data_AF-A0AA86LRI8-F1
#
_entry.id   AF-A0AA86LRI8-F1
#
_cell.length_a   1.000
_cell.length_b   1.000
_cell.length_c   1.000
_cell.angle_alpha   90.00
_cell.angle_beta   90.00
_cell.angle_gamma   90.00
#
_symmetry.space_group_name_H-M   'P 1'
#
loop_
_entity.id
_entity.type
_entity.pdbx_description
1 polymer ?
#
loop_
_entity_poly.entity_id
_entity_poly.type
_entity_poly.pdbx_seq_one_letter_code
_entity_poly.pdbx_strand_id
1 'polypeptide(L)'
;MEIFPTFDMPVTTITPAHYWINLDGKSGQDARASVQLLSADTIYANKWNRIDILFKTKDIDGDIWFRPFVYNSQYITPDAEYWLASMSLTEGNKIVTPMPSPDDVDKSIDGLAYRIGSAESSIVQQADLIQQRVTKLTFDQGISSTKSYADSKANVAENNAKGYSDGKLAPVIQRVSTAESTITQQADQIQQRVTKSEFDLLEVGARNFFPNSDFSKTYKSGQTTSKHDDLYAVSWGGYNGGISDPTNSYHAHIDNQTFGFPVYEFNESDGNRNWKGINVTLSNVTGDTGDFCISMDAFATGIGARCTGGFYYYKKGATSPSFYSEQFEVSDFKVNEWGRVYASVKLNDDVDFSKQIRFYIYGYNFRSNVILYIKNLKLEKGNKPTSWTPSYEDTKEQISGLGNRLATAESTITQQADMIQQRVTSSTFTQGLMIQKLMLIQRKMKLFQALTHTRIAKQQQQNQMQKLIPITKFHL
;
A
#
# COMPACT_ATOMS: atom_id res chain seq x y z
N MET A 1 43.81 98.25 74.99
CA MET A 1 44.40 97.83 73.70
C MET A 1 45.78 97.24 73.93
N GLU A 2 46.26 96.40 73.02
CA GLU A 2 47.63 95.90 73.06
C GLU A 2 48.46 96.60 71.99
N ILE A 3 49.68 97.00 72.36
CA ILE A 3 50.63 97.68 71.49
C ILE A 3 52.00 97.01 71.58
N PHE A 4 52.64 96.82 70.44
CA PHE A 4 54.02 96.32 70.37
C PHE A 4 54.90 97.43 69.79
N PRO A 5 55.63 98.21 70.62
CA PRO A 5 56.52 99.25 70.12
C PRO A 5 57.93 98.71 69.89
N THR A 6 58.67 99.32 68.96
CA THR A 6 60.10 99.04 68.74
C THR A 6 61.04 99.82 69.67
N PHE A 7 60.49 100.70 70.52
CA PHE A 7 61.21 101.58 71.43
C PHE A 7 60.45 101.75 72.76
N ASP A 8 61.17 102.10 73.83
CA ASP A 8 60.56 102.43 75.12
C ASP A 8 59.90 103.80 75.02
N MET A 9 58.68 103.93 75.55
CA MET A 9 58.04 105.24 75.61
C MET A 9 57.14 105.40 76.84
N PRO A 10 57.06 106.63 77.40
CA PRO A 10 56.11 106.90 78.45
C PRO A 10 54.68 106.81 77.91
N VAL A 11 53.81 106.29 78.74
CA VAL A 11 52.37 106.21 78.52
C VAL A 11 51.71 107.25 79.40
N THR A 12 50.86 108.04 78.77
CA THR A 12 49.95 108.95 79.44
C THR A 12 48.52 108.58 79.07
N THR A 13 47.57 109.30 79.65
CA THR A 13 46.15 109.18 79.33
C THR A 13 45.78 109.57 77.90
N ILE A 14 46.72 110.12 77.11
CA ILE A 14 46.48 110.56 75.73
C ILE A 14 47.62 110.17 74.78
N THR A 15 48.63 109.44 75.23
CA THR A 15 49.79 109.07 74.40
C THR A 15 50.35 107.74 74.87
N PRO A 16 50.54 106.74 73.99
CA PRO A 16 50.22 106.76 72.56
C PRO A 16 48.73 106.54 72.27
N ALA A 17 47.98 105.94 73.19
CA ALA A 17 46.55 105.69 73.02
C ALA A 17 45.77 107.00 73.18
N HIS A 18 45.44 107.64 72.06
CA HIS A 18 44.66 108.86 72.03
C HIS A 18 43.24 108.55 71.59
N TYR A 19 42.37 109.49 71.85
CA TYR A 19 40.98 109.37 71.48
C TYR A 19 40.33 110.73 71.58
N TRP A 20 39.19 110.89 70.94
CA TRP A 20 38.29 112.01 71.19
C TRP A 20 36.98 111.49 71.78
N ILE A 21 36.49 112.20 72.78
CA ILE A 21 35.19 111.99 73.42
C ILE A 21 34.47 113.32 73.35
N ASN A 22 33.57 113.43 72.37
CA ASN A 22 32.93 114.69 72.02
C ASN A 22 31.43 114.50 71.73
N LEU A 23 30.72 115.63 71.66
CA LEU A 23 29.28 115.66 71.43
C LEU A 23 28.90 115.75 69.95
N ASP A 24 29.85 116.10 69.08
CA ASP A 24 29.59 116.47 67.69
C ASP A 24 30.11 115.46 66.65
N GLY A 25 30.75 114.38 67.10
CA GLY A 25 31.37 113.35 66.27
C GLY A 25 32.66 113.78 65.59
N LYS A 26 33.20 114.97 65.88
CA LYS A 26 34.38 115.52 65.18
C LYS A 26 35.64 115.35 66.01
N SER A 27 36.02 116.36 66.81
CA SER A 27 37.29 116.38 67.53
C SER A 27 37.18 117.15 68.84
N GLY A 28 37.71 116.59 69.93
CA GLY A 28 37.68 117.24 71.23
C GLY A 28 37.53 116.28 72.41
N GLN A 29 37.46 116.86 73.62
CA GLN A 29 37.26 116.16 74.90
C GLN A 29 36.11 116.79 75.71
N ASP A 30 35.26 117.57 75.05
CA ASP A 30 34.15 118.34 75.64
C ASP A 30 33.10 117.45 76.30
N ALA A 31 33.01 116.19 75.90
CA ALA A 31 32.14 115.18 76.51
C ALA A 31 32.83 114.29 77.56
N ARG A 32 34.12 114.51 77.85
CA ARG A 32 34.87 113.74 78.85
C ARG A 32 34.75 114.37 80.24
N ALA A 33 34.25 113.61 81.22
CA ALA A 33 34.20 114.03 82.63
C ALA A 33 35.50 113.74 83.37
N SER A 34 36.05 112.54 83.20
CA SER A 34 37.32 112.16 83.83
C SER A 34 38.11 111.17 82.97
N VAL A 35 39.40 111.06 83.26
CA VAL A 35 40.31 110.09 82.64
C VAL A 35 41.32 109.60 83.65
N GLN A 36 41.68 108.33 83.55
CA GLN A 36 42.72 107.68 84.30
C GLN A 36 43.45 106.66 83.42
N LEU A 37 44.78 106.64 83.53
CA LEU A 37 45.59 105.55 83.00
C LEU A 37 45.56 104.42 84.02
N LEU A 38 45.12 103.24 83.60
CA LEU A 38 45.05 102.05 84.47
C LEU A 38 46.26 101.14 84.29
N SER A 39 46.88 101.15 83.11
CA SER A 39 48.11 100.41 82.85
C SER A 39 49.35 101.13 83.40
N ALA A 40 50.52 100.48 83.32
CA ALA A 40 51.79 101.11 83.61
C ALA A 40 52.01 102.36 82.74
N ASP A 41 52.73 103.34 83.29
CA ASP A 41 53.06 104.63 82.68
C ASP A 41 54.25 104.56 81.71
N THR A 42 54.72 103.35 81.41
CA THR A 42 55.79 103.10 80.45
C THR A 42 55.47 101.82 79.69
N ILE A 43 55.55 101.88 78.37
CA ILE A 43 55.63 100.68 77.52
C ILE A 43 57.08 100.48 77.10
N TYR A 44 57.49 99.22 77.02
CA TYR A 44 58.87 98.86 76.68
C TYR A 44 58.96 98.28 75.28
N ALA A 45 60.06 98.57 74.62
CA ALA A 45 60.42 98.10 73.30
C ALA A 45 60.33 96.57 73.19
N ASN A 46 60.00 96.11 71.99
CA ASN A 46 60.12 94.74 71.52
C ASN A 46 59.34 93.70 72.33
N LYS A 47 58.23 94.11 72.96
CA LYS A 47 57.25 93.20 73.52
C LYS A 47 55.84 93.76 73.41
N TRP A 48 54.84 92.89 73.53
CA TRP A 48 53.47 93.35 73.69
C TRP A 48 53.32 94.01 75.05
N ASN A 49 52.83 95.24 75.02
CA ASN A 49 52.47 96.01 76.19
C ASN A 49 50.98 96.29 76.13
N ARG A 50 50.36 96.35 77.30
CA ARG A 50 48.95 96.63 77.41
C ARG A 50 48.76 98.08 77.84
N ILE A 51 47.94 98.80 77.08
CA ILE A 51 47.49 100.14 77.44
C ILE A 51 46.00 100.09 77.72
N ASP A 52 45.65 100.35 78.98
CA ASP A 52 44.27 100.41 79.43
C ASP A 52 43.99 101.81 79.96
N ILE A 53 43.03 102.48 79.33
CA ILE A 53 42.60 103.82 79.72
C ILE A 53 41.15 103.71 80.15
N LEU A 54 40.89 104.18 81.37
CA LEU A 54 39.54 104.38 81.87
C LEU A 54 39.18 105.85 81.70
N PHE A 55 38.03 106.10 81.09
CA PHE A 55 37.48 107.43 81.03
C PHE A 55 36.01 107.38 81.43
N LYS A 56 35.54 108.49 81.99
CA LYS A 56 34.12 108.70 82.27
C LYS A 56 33.62 109.79 81.33
N THR A 57 32.53 109.53 80.64
CA THR A 57 31.81 110.56 79.90
C THR A 57 31.06 111.47 80.86
N LYS A 58 30.70 112.69 80.43
CA LYS A 58 29.78 113.54 81.17
C LYS A 58 28.41 112.90 81.19
N ASP A 59 27.70 113.09 82.29
CA ASP A 59 26.30 112.69 82.42
C ASP A 59 25.45 113.76 81.73
N ILE A 60 25.07 113.47 80.50
CA ILE A 60 24.33 114.37 79.62
C ILE A 60 23.30 113.58 78.84
N ASP A 61 22.25 114.27 78.44
CA ASP A 61 21.22 113.71 77.57
C ASP A 61 21.64 113.91 76.11
N GLY A 62 22.09 112.84 75.45
CA GLY A 62 22.50 112.86 74.04
C GLY A 62 23.61 111.87 73.68
N ASP A 63 23.85 111.72 72.37
CA ASP A 63 24.88 110.82 71.85
C ASP A 63 26.30 111.33 72.18
N ILE A 64 27.17 110.40 72.59
CA ILE A 64 28.58 110.69 72.83
C ILE A 64 29.41 109.89 71.85
N TRP A 65 30.24 110.59 71.09
CA TRP A 65 31.08 109.98 70.08
C TRP A 65 32.45 109.67 70.65
N PHE A 66 32.83 108.40 70.58
CA PHE A 66 34.18 107.94 70.91
C PHE A 66 34.93 107.63 69.62
N ARG A 67 36.04 108.34 69.39
CA ARG A 67 36.93 108.09 68.27
C ARG A 67 38.32 107.73 68.78
N PRO A 68 38.70 106.45 68.80
CA PRO A 68 40.06 106.04 69.17
C PRO A 68 41.03 106.27 68.01
N PHE A 69 42.26 106.64 68.32
CA PHE A 69 43.37 106.69 67.37
C PHE A 69 44.70 106.63 68.11
N VAL A 70 45.79 106.31 67.42
CA VAL A 70 47.10 106.33 68.06
C VAL A 70 47.81 107.63 67.72
N TYR A 71 48.32 108.29 68.74
CA TYR A 71 48.95 109.60 68.64
C TYR A 71 50.25 109.62 69.42
N ASN A 72 51.36 109.92 68.75
CA ASN A 72 52.64 110.13 69.39
C ASN A 72 53.36 111.28 68.65
N SER A 73 53.44 112.45 69.27
CA SER A 73 53.99 113.67 68.63
C SER A 73 55.39 114.05 69.12
N GLN A 74 55.88 113.43 70.19
CA GLN A 74 57.16 113.79 70.82
C GLN A 74 58.23 112.69 70.72
N TYR A 75 57.85 111.44 70.42
CA TYR A 75 58.76 110.28 70.47
C TYR A 75 58.79 109.46 69.16
N ILE A 76 58.21 109.97 68.07
CA ILE A 76 58.36 109.33 66.76
C ILE A 76 59.63 109.89 66.11
N THR A 77 60.69 109.06 66.08
CA THR A 77 61.75 109.19 65.09
C THR A 77 61.28 108.54 63.78
N PRO A 78 61.89 108.85 62.62
CA PRO A 78 61.48 108.26 61.34
C PRO A 78 61.42 106.72 61.31
N ASP A 79 62.17 106.06 62.20
CA ASP A 79 62.30 104.61 62.26
C ASP A 79 61.43 103.94 63.36
N ALA A 80 60.54 104.70 63.99
CA ALA A 80 59.67 104.23 65.07
C ALA A 80 58.43 103.46 64.54
N GLU A 81 58.36 102.15 64.78
CA GLU A 81 57.19 101.30 64.43
C GLU A 81 56.44 100.77 65.66
N TYR A 82 55.11 100.62 65.53
CA TYR A 82 54.28 99.87 66.47
C TYR A 82 53.07 99.18 65.79
N TRP A 83 52.70 98.01 66.29
CA TRP A 83 51.50 97.26 65.88
C TRP A 83 50.42 97.32 66.94
N LEU A 84 49.17 97.30 66.49
CA LEU A 84 48.00 97.30 67.35
C LEU A 84 47.26 95.98 67.22
N ALA A 85 46.83 95.46 68.35
CA ALA A 85 45.97 94.29 68.41
C ALA A 85 44.95 94.46 69.54
N SER A 86 43.91 93.62 69.48
CA SER A 86 43.02 93.40 70.62
C SER A 86 42.44 94.72 71.17
N MET A 87 42.09 95.64 70.25
CA MET A 87 41.43 96.89 70.62
C MET A 87 39.99 96.58 70.95
N SER A 88 39.59 96.90 72.17
CA SER A 88 38.21 96.76 72.63
C SER A 88 37.80 98.02 73.39
N LEU A 89 36.54 98.39 73.23
CA LEU A 89 35.86 99.36 74.08
C LEU A 89 34.77 98.60 74.83
N THR A 90 34.77 98.72 76.15
CA THR A 90 33.80 98.04 77.01
C THR A 90 33.32 99.00 78.08
N GLU A 91 32.02 99.05 78.31
CA GLU A 91 31.44 99.83 79.40
C GLU A 91 31.75 99.16 80.76
N GLY A 92 32.28 99.94 81.71
CA GLY A 92 32.65 99.46 83.03
C GLY A 92 33.93 100.12 83.55
N ASN A 93 34.31 99.77 84.79
CA ASN A 93 35.48 100.34 85.47
C ASN A 93 36.59 99.33 85.76
N LYS A 94 36.52 98.13 85.16
CA LYS A 94 37.52 97.07 85.28
C LYS A 94 38.07 96.67 83.92
N ILE A 95 39.33 96.26 83.92
CA ILE A 95 40.00 95.72 82.72
C ILE A 95 39.40 94.35 82.38
N VAL A 96 39.01 94.15 81.12
CA VAL A 96 38.47 92.87 80.61
C VAL A 96 39.27 92.37 79.40
N THR A 97 39.16 91.07 79.09
CA THR A 97 39.78 90.46 77.91
C THR A 97 38.97 90.82 76.65
N PRO A 98 39.61 91.26 75.55
CA PRO A 98 38.93 91.60 74.30
C PRO A 98 38.12 90.42 73.70
N MET A 99 36.93 90.70 73.13
CA MET A 99 36.08 89.75 72.41
C MET A 99 35.60 90.35 71.06
N PRO A 100 35.23 89.53 70.06
CA PRO A 100 34.69 90.02 68.78
C PRO A 100 33.39 90.83 68.99
N SER A 101 33.11 91.74 68.07
CA SER A 101 31.84 92.47 68.09
C SER A 101 30.68 91.53 67.71
N PRO A 102 29.47 91.71 68.27
CA PRO A 102 28.27 90.98 67.84
C PRO A 102 28.03 91.05 66.32
N ASP A 103 28.28 92.22 65.72
CA ASP A 103 28.11 92.46 64.27
C ASP A 103 28.97 91.54 63.39
N ASP A 104 30.15 91.14 63.85
CA ASP A 104 31.03 90.22 63.12
C ASP A 104 30.51 88.77 63.16
N VAL A 105 29.82 88.40 64.25
CA VAL A 105 29.16 87.10 64.40
C VAL A 105 27.92 87.04 63.52
N ASP A 106 27.10 88.10 63.50
CA ASP A 106 25.87 88.17 62.70
C ASP A 106 26.15 88.03 61.20
N LYS A 107 27.18 88.72 60.69
CA LYS A 107 27.60 88.58 59.27
C LYS A 107 27.98 87.14 58.89
N SER A 108 28.60 86.40 59.81
CA SER A 108 28.98 85.00 59.59
C SER A 108 27.75 84.09 59.55
N ILE A 109 26.76 84.37 60.40
CA ILE A 109 25.47 83.66 60.45
C ILE A 109 24.68 83.90 59.16
N ASP A 110 24.59 85.13 58.69
CA ASP A 110 23.90 85.48 57.44
C ASP A 110 24.51 84.77 56.22
N GLY A 111 25.85 84.72 56.15
CA GLY A 111 26.56 84.01 55.10
C GLY A 111 26.26 82.51 55.08
N LEU A 112 26.11 81.88 56.25
CA LEU A 112 25.71 80.48 56.37
C LEU A 112 24.25 80.27 55.95
N ALA A 113 23.34 81.15 56.38
CA ALA A 113 21.93 81.08 56.02
C ALA A 113 21.73 81.15 54.50
N TYR A 114 22.45 82.03 53.82
CA TYR A 114 22.40 82.14 52.36
C TYR A 114 22.87 80.85 51.66
N ARG A 115 23.99 80.27 52.11
CA ARG A 115 24.51 79.01 51.55
C ARG A 115 23.56 77.83 51.79
N ILE A 116 22.93 77.77 52.95
CA ILE A 116 21.93 76.75 53.29
C ILE A 116 20.72 76.87 52.34
N GLY A 117 20.14 78.06 52.18
CA GLY A 117 18.99 78.26 51.29
C GLY A 117 19.29 77.90 49.82
N SER A 118 20.52 78.19 49.35
CA SER A 118 20.98 77.80 48.02
C SER A 118 21.12 76.28 47.87
N ALA A 119 21.69 75.62 48.88
CA ALA A 119 21.82 74.16 48.91
C ALA A 119 20.45 73.47 48.98
N GLU A 120 19.54 73.95 49.82
CA GLU A 120 18.17 73.47 49.94
C GLU A 120 17.45 73.55 48.59
N SER A 121 17.54 74.69 47.89
CA SER A 121 16.95 74.86 46.56
C SER A 121 17.50 73.85 45.54
N SER A 122 18.81 73.60 45.56
CA SER A 122 19.44 72.64 44.65
C SER A 122 19.02 71.20 44.94
N ILE A 123 18.89 70.84 46.23
CA ILE A 123 18.43 69.52 46.67
C ILE A 123 16.99 69.28 46.23
N VAL A 124 16.10 70.26 46.40
CA VAL A 124 14.70 70.16 45.96
C VAL A 124 14.62 69.96 44.46
N GLN A 125 15.34 70.75 43.66
CA GLN A 125 15.36 70.58 42.20
C GLN A 125 15.87 69.20 41.78
N GLN A 126 16.92 68.68 42.43
CA GLN A 126 17.42 67.34 42.14
C GLN A 126 16.42 66.26 42.53
N ALA A 127 15.71 66.41 43.66
CA ALA A 127 14.67 65.49 44.08
C ALA A 127 13.53 65.43 43.06
N ASP A 128 13.09 66.58 42.55
CA ASP A 128 12.05 66.66 41.50
C ASP A 128 12.51 65.99 40.20
N LEU A 129 13.76 66.24 39.77
CA LEU A 129 14.33 65.61 38.57
C LEU A 129 14.46 64.09 38.73
N ILE A 130 14.84 63.61 39.92
CA ILE A 130 14.90 62.17 40.23
C ILE A 130 13.48 61.59 40.18
N GLN A 131 12.49 62.25 40.77
CA GLN A 131 11.11 61.78 40.76
C GLN A 131 10.53 61.71 39.34
N GLN A 132 10.86 62.68 38.48
CA GLN A 132 10.44 62.68 37.07
C GLN A 132 11.13 61.56 36.26
N ARG A 133 12.41 61.28 36.50
CA ARG A 133 13.15 60.20 35.82
C ARG A 133 12.81 58.81 36.34
N VAL A 134 12.33 58.71 37.59
CA VAL A 134 11.98 57.46 38.28
C VAL A 134 10.46 57.37 38.48
N THR A 135 9.66 57.72 37.47
CA THR A 135 8.25 57.35 37.55
C THR A 135 8.15 55.85 37.25
N LYS A 136 7.62 55.09 38.22
CA LYS A 136 7.19 53.69 38.05
C LYS A 136 6.40 53.48 36.75
N LEU A 137 5.71 54.52 36.30
CA LEU A 137 5.01 54.60 35.02
C LEU A 137 5.90 54.29 33.80
N THR A 138 7.10 54.89 33.66
CA THR A 138 7.95 54.67 32.47
C THR A 138 8.53 53.25 32.46
N PHE A 139 8.90 52.73 33.63
CA PHE A 139 9.38 51.36 33.78
C PHE A 139 8.27 50.34 33.52
N ASP A 140 7.09 50.53 34.10
CA ASP A 140 5.93 49.66 33.91
C ASP A 140 5.44 49.68 32.45
N GLN A 141 5.49 50.85 31.77
CA GLN A 141 5.20 50.95 30.34
C GLN A 141 6.21 50.18 29.48
N GLY A 142 7.51 50.26 29.81
CA GLY A 142 8.55 49.48 29.15
C GLY A 142 8.36 47.97 29.30
N ILE A 143 8.05 47.51 30.51
CA ILE A 143 7.72 46.09 30.79
C ILE A 143 6.47 45.67 30.03
N SER A 144 5.40 46.47 30.09
CA SER A 144 4.13 46.17 29.43
C SER A 144 4.28 46.09 27.91
N SER A 145 5.04 47.00 27.31
CA SER A 145 5.37 47.00 25.89
C SER A 145 6.19 45.77 25.50
N THR A 146 7.20 45.43 26.31
CA THR A 146 8.05 44.25 26.08
C THR A 146 7.25 42.95 26.19
N LYS A 147 6.37 42.85 27.19
CA LYS A 147 5.46 41.72 27.35
C LYS A 147 4.51 41.59 26.15
N SER A 148 3.89 42.69 25.74
CA SER A 148 3.00 42.70 24.58
C SER A 148 3.70 42.27 23.30
N TYR A 149 4.94 42.71 23.10
CA TYR A 149 5.76 42.28 21.96
C TYR A 149 6.11 40.79 22.03
N ALA A 150 6.53 40.29 23.20
CA ALA A 150 6.84 38.88 23.42
C ALA A 150 5.60 37.99 23.19
N ASP A 151 4.44 38.37 23.75
CA ASP A 151 3.17 37.66 23.56
C ASP A 151 2.77 37.66 22.07
N SER A 152 2.92 38.79 21.38
CA SER A 152 2.67 38.88 19.92
C SER A 152 3.56 37.93 19.13
N LYS A 153 4.87 37.89 19.41
CA LYS A 153 5.81 36.99 18.72
C LYS A 153 5.54 35.51 19.05
N ALA A 154 5.17 35.20 20.29
CA ALA A 154 4.78 33.84 20.68
C ALA A 154 3.52 33.39 19.92
N ASN A 155 2.50 34.25 19.83
CA ASN A 155 1.26 33.96 19.09
C ASN A 155 1.54 33.76 17.58
N VAL A 156 2.42 34.55 16.99
CA VAL A 156 2.84 34.36 15.59
C VAL A 156 3.55 33.02 15.40
N ALA A 157 4.47 32.66 16.29
CA ALA A 157 5.16 31.37 16.22
C ALA A 157 4.20 30.19 16.37
N GLU A 158 3.24 30.27 17.31
CA GLU A 158 2.21 29.26 17.51
C GLU A 158 1.32 29.10 16.28
N ASN A 159 0.85 30.22 15.71
CA ASN A 159 0.01 30.20 14.51
C ASN A 159 0.76 29.65 13.28
N ASN A 160 2.04 30.00 13.13
CA ASN A 160 2.87 29.44 12.06
C ASN A 160 3.05 27.92 12.23
N ALA A 161 3.27 27.44 13.46
CA ALA A 161 3.41 26.02 13.76
C ALA A 161 2.11 25.23 13.50
N LYS A 162 0.96 25.80 13.89
CA LYS A 162 -0.37 25.25 13.59
C LYS A 162 -0.60 25.19 12.09
N GLY A 163 -0.40 26.31 11.38
CA GLY A 163 -0.59 26.39 9.93
C GLY A 163 0.31 25.42 9.17
N TYR A 164 1.57 25.24 9.57
CA TYR A 164 2.45 24.24 8.97
C TYR A 164 1.94 22.81 9.24
N SER A 165 1.57 22.49 10.47
CA SER A 165 1.09 21.16 10.86
C SER A 165 -0.21 20.81 10.14
N ASP A 166 -1.18 21.73 10.13
CA ASP A 166 -2.47 21.57 9.45
C ASP A 166 -2.27 21.41 7.94
N GLY A 167 -1.37 22.20 7.34
CA GLY A 167 -1.03 22.11 5.92
C GLY A 167 -0.37 20.79 5.52
N LYS A 168 0.32 20.10 6.45
CA LYS A 168 0.86 18.75 6.22
C LYS A 168 -0.13 17.64 6.53
N LEU A 169 -0.99 17.84 7.53
CA LEU A 169 -1.94 16.83 7.99
C LEU A 169 -3.19 16.73 7.11
N ALA A 170 -3.72 17.86 6.62
CA ALA A 170 -4.92 17.88 5.79
C ALA A 170 -4.81 17.02 4.50
N PRO A 171 -3.70 17.06 3.73
CA PRO A 171 -3.52 16.17 2.57
C PRO A 171 -3.46 14.68 2.96
N VAL A 172 -2.88 14.36 4.12
CA VAL A 172 -2.80 12.98 4.61
C VAL A 172 -4.19 12.47 4.99
N ILE A 173 -4.98 13.27 5.72
CA ILE A 173 -6.37 12.93 6.06
C ILE A 173 -7.19 12.71 4.78
N GLN A 174 -7.06 13.59 3.79
CA GLN A 174 -7.76 13.45 2.51
C GLN A 174 -7.38 12.16 1.78
N ARG A 175 -6.08 11.83 1.73
CA ARG A 175 -5.58 10.59 1.12
C ARG A 175 -6.07 9.35 1.85
N VAL A 176 -6.06 9.36 3.19
CA VAL A 176 -6.57 8.26 4.01
C VAL A 176 -8.06 8.06 3.77
N SER A 177 -8.86 9.13 3.82
CA SER A 177 -10.31 9.05 3.55
C SER A 177 -10.62 8.53 2.14
N THR A 178 -9.85 8.98 1.14
CA THR A 178 -9.99 8.50 -0.25
C THR A 178 -9.61 7.02 -0.37
N ALA A 179 -8.52 6.62 0.29
CA ALA A 179 -8.06 5.23 0.29
C ALA A 179 -9.06 4.33 1.01
N GLU A 180 -9.59 4.74 2.17
CA GLU A 180 -10.63 4.03 2.91
C GLU A 180 -11.86 3.80 2.04
N SER A 181 -12.37 4.84 1.37
CA SER A 181 -13.53 4.70 0.47
C SER A 181 -13.24 3.73 -0.69
N THR A 182 -12.06 3.81 -1.29
CA THR A 182 -11.65 2.94 -2.40
C THR A 182 -11.55 1.49 -1.93
N ILE A 183 -10.96 1.25 -0.74
CA ILE A 183 -10.84 -0.07 -0.14
C ILE A 183 -12.21 -0.66 0.15
N THR A 184 -13.14 0.11 0.73
CA THR A 184 -14.52 -0.33 0.98
C THR A 184 -15.23 -0.70 -0.32
N GLN A 185 -15.16 0.16 -1.34
CA GLN A 185 -15.76 -0.13 -2.65
C GLN A 185 -15.17 -1.39 -3.31
N GLN A 186 -13.85 -1.57 -3.22
CA GLN A 186 -13.19 -2.77 -3.74
C GLN A 186 -13.59 -4.01 -2.95
N ALA A 187 -13.70 -3.92 -1.62
CA ALA A 187 -14.16 -5.02 -0.79
C ALA A 187 -15.59 -5.44 -1.15
N ASP A 188 -16.50 -4.48 -1.36
CA ASP A 188 -17.87 -4.74 -1.79
C ASP A 188 -17.91 -5.39 -3.18
N GLN A 189 -17.09 -4.91 -4.13
CA GLN A 189 -16.97 -5.51 -5.46
C GLN A 189 -16.41 -6.94 -5.42
N ILE A 190 -15.40 -7.18 -4.58
CA ILE A 190 -14.83 -8.51 -4.38
C ILE A 190 -15.88 -9.43 -3.77
N GLN A 191 -16.59 -8.98 -2.74
CA GLN A 191 -17.65 -9.75 -2.11
C GLN A 191 -18.72 -10.11 -3.13
N GLN A 192 -19.23 -9.16 -3.93
CA GLN A 192 -20.20 -9.43 -4.99
C GLN A 192 -19.70 -10.39 -6.08
N ARG A 193 -18.40 -10.34 -6.42
CA ARG A 193 -17.80 -11.26 -7.40
C ARG A 193 -17.60 -12.67 -6.85
N VAL A 194 -17.18 -12.79 -5.59
CA VAL A 194 -16.97 -14.09 -4.92
C VAL A 194 -18.30 -14.73 -4.55
N THR A 195 -19.31 -13.96 -4.16
CA THR A 195 -20.67 -14.42 -3.86
C THR A 195 -21.55 -14.45 -5.10
N LYS A 196 -20.98 -14.48 -6.32
CA LYS A 196 -21.83 -14.62 -7.50
C LYS A 196 -22.52 -15.97 -7.35
N SER A 197 -23.79 -15.95 -6.96
CA SER A 197 -24.63 -17.13 -6.76
C SER A 197 -24.57 -18.06 -7.97
N GLU A 198 -24.26 -17.53 -9.15
CA GLU A 198 -23.92 -18.30 -10.36
C GLU A 198 -22.78 -19.32 -10.20
N PHE A 199 -21.77 -19.06 -9.36
CA PHE A 199 -20.69 -20.00 -9.07
C PHE A 199 -21.14 -21.08 -8.07
N ASP A 200 -21.87 -20.70 -7.02
CA ASP A 200 -22.42 -21.67 -6.06
C ASP A 200 -23.51 -22.56 -6.69
N LEU A 201 -24.20 -22.05 -7.71
CA LEU A 201 -25.16 -22.79 -8.54
C LEU A 201 -24.50 -23.59 -9.66
N LEU A 202 -23.16 -23.57 -9.80
CA LEU A 202 -22.47 -24.26 -10.87
C LEU A 202 -22.43 -25.76 -10.60
N GLU A 203 -23.16 -26.52 -11.39
CA GLU A 203 -23.06 -27.98 -11.42
C GLU A 203 -22.42 -28.39 -12.75
N VAL A 204 -21.35 -29.19 -12.69
CA VAL A 204 -20.63 -29.67 -13.89
C VAL A 204 -20.48 -31.18 -13.81
N GLY A 205 -21.06 -31.88 -14.79
CA GLY A 205 -20.89 -33.31 -15.01
C GLY A 205 -19.86 -33.56 -16.11
N ALA A 206 -19.07 -34.62 -16.00
CA ALA A 206 -18.08 -34.97 -17.02
C ALA A 206 -18.59 -36.02 -18.04
N ARG A 207 -19.54 -36.86 -17.63
CA ARG A 207 -20.03 -38.00 -18.41
C ARG A 207 -20.99 -37.56 -19.51
N ASN A 208 -20.70 -37.96 -20.74
CA ASN A 208 -21.67 -37.89 -21.83
C ASN A 208 -22.62 -39.09 -21.76
N PHE A 209 -23.93 -38.83 -21.61
CA PHE A 209 -24.98 -39.85 -21.60
C PHE A 209 -25.44 -40.27 -23.00
N PHE A 210 -25.09 -39.52 -24.06
CA PHE A 210 -25.50 -39.84 -25.41
C PHE A 210 -24.53 -40.82 -26.10
N PRO A 211 -24.97 -42.05 -26.43
CA PRO A 211 -24.16 -42.98 -27.22
C PRO A 211 -24.05 -42.52 -28.68
N ASN A 212 -22.95 -42.85 -29.34
CA ASN A 212 -22.70 -42.57 -30.76
C ASN A 212 -23.07 -41.12 -31.15
N SER A 213 -22.73 -40.17 -30.29
CA SER A 213 -23.18 -38.79 -30.37
C SER A 213 -22.35 -37.90 -31.30
N ASP A 214 -21.27 -38.44 -31.87
CA ASP A 214 -20.59 -37.93 -33.06
C ASP A 214 -21.17 -38.48 -34.37
N PHE A 215 -22.15 -39.40 -34.26
CA PHE A 215 -22.81 -40.07 -35.38
C PHE A 215 -21.90 -40.87 -36.32
N SER A 216 -20.69 -41.21 -35.87
CA SER A 216 -19.70 -41.93 -36.67
C SER A 216 -20.14 -43.34 -37.07
N LYS A 217 -20.91 -44.02 -36.21
CA LYS A 217 -21.48 -45.34 -36.50
C LYS A 217 -22.83 -45.18 -37.21
N THR A 218 -22.91 -45.62 -38.46
CA THR A 218 -24.15 -45.54 -39.27
C THR A 218 -24.51 -46.90 -39.88
N TYR A 219 -25.78 -47.06 -40.26
CA TYR A 219 -26.28 -48.25 -40.96
C TYR A 219 -27.39 -47.85 -41.95
N LYS A 220 -27.63 -48.70 -42.95
CA LYS A 220 -28.74 -48.56 -43.89
C LYS A 220 -29.93 -49.41 -43.47
N SER A 221 -31.14 -48.85 -43.44
CA SER A 221 -32.34 -49.54 -42.91
C SER A 221 -33.09 -50.38 -43.95
N GLY A 222 -32.76 -50.23 -45.23
CA GLY A 222 -33.47 -50.82 -46.37
C GLY A 222 -34.77 -50.11 -46.76
N GLN A 223 -35.19 -49.07 -46.03
CA GLN A 223 -36.41 -48.30 -46.28
C GLN A 223 -36.06 -47.07 -47.15
N THR A 224 -35.95 -47.26 -48.47
CA THR A 224 -35.72 -46.15 -49.39
C THR A 224 -36.97 -45.27 -49.48
N THR A 225 -36.96 -44.10 -48.85
CA THR A 225 -37.84 -43.01 -49.26
C THR A 225 -37.10 -42.18 -50.31
N SER A 226 -37.80 -41.72 -51.34
CA SER A 226 -37.23 -41.20 -52.59
C SER A 226 -36.41 -39.90 -52.49
N LYS A 227 -36.01 -39.44 -51.29
CA LYS A 227 -35.23 -38.19 -51.11
C LYS A 227 -34.13 -38.17 -50.03
N HIS A 228 -33.93 -39.22 -49.23
CA HIS A 228 -32.77 -39.29 -48.32
C HIS A 228 -31.95 -40.54 -48.55
N ASP A 229 -30.65 -40.41 -48.34
CA ASP A 229 -29.81 -41.57 -48.09
C ASP A 229 -30.44 -42.33 -46.91
N ASP A 230 -30.78 -43.58 -47.15
CA ASP A 230 -31.26 -44.53 -46.16
C ASP A 230 -30.11 -44.81 -45.18
N LEU A 231 -29.78 -43.82 -44.36
CA LEU A 231 -28.60 -43.78 -43.50
C LEU A 231 -29.02 -43.25 -42.13
N TYR A 232 -28.87 -44.12 -41.13
CA TYR A 232 -29.25 -43.85 -39.76
C TYR A 232 -28.04 -43.99 -38.86
N ALA A 233 -27.91 -43.12 -37.85
CA ALA A 233 -26.90 -43.31 -36.82
C ALA A 233 -27.33 -44.43 -35.87
N VAL A 234 -26.41 -45.33 -35.54
CA VAL A 234 -26.65 -46.41 -34.55
C VAL A 234 -27.11 -45.78 -33.23
N SER A 235 -28.12 -46.40 -32.59
CA SER A 235 -28.78 -45.95 -31.35
C SER A 235 -29.69 -44.73 -31.47
N TRP A 236 -29.65 -44.00 -32.59
CA TRP A 236 -30.51 -42.85 -32.85
C TRP A 236 -31.64 -43.22 -33.81
N GLY A 237 -32.87 -42.95 -33.38
CA GLY A 237 -34.04 -43.06 -34.23
C GLY A 237 -34.31 -41.75 -34.96
N GLY A 238 -34.79 -41.85 -36.19
CA GLY A 238 -35.53 -40.77 -36.85
C GLY A 238 -37.01 -40.84 -36.49
N TYR A 239 -37.64 -39.72 -36.15
CA TYR A 239 -39.09 -39.65 -36.04
C TYR A 239 -39.69 -39.65 -37.44
N ASN A 240 -40.58 -40.59 -37.78
CA ASN A 240 -41.20 -40.67 -39.10
C ASN A 240 -42.72 -40.87 -39.01
N GLY A 241 -43.45 -39.78 -38.85
CA GLY A 241 -44.91 -39.81 -38.75
C GLY A 241 -45.62 -38.48 -39.00
N GLY A 242 -44.89 -37.41 -39.32
CA GLY A 242 -45.45 -36.05 -39.42
C GLY A 242 -45.37 -35.42 -40.81
N ILE A 243 -44.72 -36.07 -41.79
CA ILE A 243 -44.53 -35.51 -43.13
C ILE A 243 -45.19 -36.44 -44.15
N SER A 244 -46.33 -35.99 -44.68
CA SER A 244 -47.19 -36.76 -45.59
C SER A 244 -46.65 -36.83 -47.02
N ASP A 245 -45.79 -35.89 -47.43
CA ASP A 245 -45.16 -35.86 -48.76
C ASP A 245 -43.65 -35.59 -48.64
N PRO A 246 -42.81 -36.64 -48.63
CA PRO A 246 -41.36 -36.51 -48.51
C PRO A 246 -40.68 -35.95 -49.77
N THR A 247 -41.44 -35.47 -50.77
CA THR A 247 -40.85 -34.90 -51.98
C THR A 247 -40.31 -33.48 -51.82
N ASN A 248 -40.70 -32.68 -50.83
CA ASN A 248 -40.17 -31.31 -50.69
C ASN A 248 -39.61 -31.02 -49.30
N SER A 249 -40.14 -31.67 -48.27
CA SER A 249 -39.65 -31.60 -46.90
C SER A 249 -39.53 -33.01 -46.34
N TYR A 250 -38.59 -33.21 -45.42
CA TYR A 250 -38.25 -34.52 -44.87
C TYR A 250 -37.86 -34.43 -43.41
N HIS A 251 -37.87 -35.58 -42.73
CA HIS A 251 -37.44 -35.68 -41.33
C HIS A 251 -35.92 -35.56 -41.21
N ALA A 252 -35.43 -35.27 -40.00
CA ALA A 252 -34.00 -35.14 -39.76
C ALA A 252 -33.28 -36.45 -40.12
N HIS A 253 -32.18 -36.34 -40.84
CA HIS A 253 -31.44 -37.49 -41.37
C HIS A 253 -29.93 -37.25 -41.29
N ILE A 254 -29.15 -38.32 -41.46
CA ILE A 254 -27.70 -38.21 -41.54
C ILE A 254 -27.29 -37.70 -42.91
N ASP A 255 -26.67 -36.54 -42.93
CA ASP A 255 -25.90 -36.03 -44.07
C ASP A 255 -24.42 -36.29 -43.79
N ASN A 256 -23.76 -37.04 -44.65
CA ASN A 256 -22.32 -37.28 -44.60
C ASN A 256 -21.57 -36.70 -45.81
N GLN A 257 -22.27 -35.99 -46.69
CA GLN A 257 -21.75 -35.48 -47.96
C GLN A 257 -21.35 -34.01 -47.83
N THR A 258 -22.19 -33.17 -47.21
CA THR A 258 -21.97 -31.70 -47.16
C THR A 258 -20.64 -31.31 -46.50
N PHE A 259 -20.26 -32.01 -45.42
CA PHE A 259 -19.02 -31.72 -44.68
C PHE A 259 -17.97 -32.84 -44.77
N GLY A 260 -18.27 -33.94 -45.45
CA GLY A 260 -17.39 -35.13 -45.52
C GLY A 260 -17.33 -35.96 -44.23
N PHE A 261 -18.23 -35.71 -43.27
CA PHE A 261 -18.41 -36.46 -42.04
C PHE A 261 -19.90 -36.44 -41.63
N PRO A 262 -20.39 -37.44 -40.86
CA PRO A 262 -21.80 -37.54 -40.54
C PRO A 262 -22.26 -36.42 -39.60
N VAL A 263 -23.37 -35.78 -39.96
CA VAL A 263 -24.09 -34.78 -39.18
C VAL A 263 -25.59 -35.03 -39.31
N TYR A 264 -26.39 -34.61 -38.32
CA TYR A 264 -27.83 -34.57 -38.51
C TYR A 264 -28.24 -33.26 -39.18
N GLU A 265 -28.98 -33.36 -40.27
CA GLU A 265 -29.55 -32.21 -40.99
C GLU A 265 -31.02 -32.01 -40.62
N PHE A 266 -31.37 -30.76 -40.27
CA PHE A 266 -32.74 -30.27 -40.11
C PHE A 266 -32.98 -29.17 -41.16
N ASN A 267 -33.65 -29.52 -42.25
CA ASN A 267 -33.82 -28.63 -43.40
C ASN A 267 -35.24 -28.03 -43.49
N GLU A 268 -35.38 -26.73 -43.22
CA GLU A 268 -36.60 -25.95 -43.48
C GLU A 268 -36.37 -24.81 -44.51
N SER A 269 -35.37 -24.99 -45.40
CA SER A 269 -35.01 -24.00 -46.42
C SER A 269 -36.04 -23.83 -47.54
N ASP A 270 -36.97 -24.77 -47.68
CA ASP A 270 -38.06 -24.73 -48.67
C ASP A 270 -39.25 -23.85 -48.22
N GLY A 271 -39.23 -23.35 -46.98
CA GLY A 271 -40.34 -22.59 -46.40
C GLY A 271 -41.40 -23.43 -45.68
N ASN A 272 -41.34 -24.75 -45.77
CA ASN A 272 -42.29 -25.63 -45.10
C ASN A 272 -41.81 -25.96 -43.68
N ARG A 273 -42.66 -25.71 -42.69
CA ARG A 273 -42.35 -25.94 -41.27
C ARG A 273 -42.94 -27.26 -40.82
N ASN A 274 -42.07 -28.22 -40.52
CA ASN A 274 -42.47 -29.59 -40.20
C ASN A 274 -41.63 -30.10 -39.03
N TRP A 275 -42.21 -30.95 -38.17
CA TRP A 275 -41.48 -31.53 -37.05
C TRP A 275 -40.40 -32.49 -37.53
N LYS A 276 -39.13 -32.11 -37.41
CA LYS A 276 -37.98 -32.95 -37.76
C LYS A 276 -37.31 -33.38 -36.48
N GLY A 277 -37.57 -34.61 -36.06
CA GLY A 277 -37.12 -35.13 -34.76
C GLY A 277 -36.11 -36.26 -34.90
N ILE A 278 -35.12 -36.24 -34.02
CA ILE A 278 -34.27 -37.40 -33.70
C ILE A 278 -34.50 -37.76 -32.24
N ASN A 279 -34.31 -39.04 -31.90
CA ASN A 279 -34.39 -39.48 -30.52
C ASN A 279 -33.39 -40.57 -30.21
N VAL A 280 -33.00 -40.65 -28.94
CA VAL A 280 -32.14 -41.70 -28.42
C VAL A 280 -32.74 -42.28 -27.14
N THR A 281 -32.62 -43.59 -26.95
CA THR A 281 -32.98 -44.22 -25.68
C THR A 281 -31.81 -44.11 -24.72
N LEU A 282 -32.06 -43.56 -23.53
CA LEU A 282 -31.05 -43.39 -22.48
C LEU A 282 -31.13 -44.56 -21.50
N SER A 283 -30.27 -45.55 -21.67
CA SER A 283 -30.15 -46.71 -20.76
C SER A 283 -29.20 -46.46 -19.59
N ASN A 284 -28.42 -45.38 -19.64
CA ASN A 284 -27.32 -45.07 -18.72
C ASN A 284 -27.62 -43.90 -17.75
N VAL A 285 -28.81 -43.28 -17.85
CA VAL A 285 -29.33 -42.27 -16.91
C VAL A 285 -30.19 -42.97 -15.86
N THR A 286 -29.55 -43.71 -14.96
CA THR A 286 -30.23 -44.44 -13.88
C THR A 286 -29.92 -43.79 -12.53
N GLY A 287 -30.95 -43.30 -11.84
CA GLY A 287 -30.77 -42.64 -10.53
C GLY A 287 -30.28 -41.19 -10.60
N ASP A 288 -30.00 -40.67 -11.79
CA ASP A 288 -29.66 -39.27 -12.01
C ASP A 288 -30.91 -38.46 -12.37
N THR A 289 -31.22 -37.44 -11.56
CA THR A 289 -32.30 -36.46 -11.75
C THR A 289 -31.75 -35.06 -11.48
N GLY A 290 -32.58 -34.03 -11.72
CA GLY A 290 -32.19 -32.62 -11.57
C GLY A 290 -31.79 -32.01 -12.91
N ASP A 291 -30.84 -31.07 -12.85
CA ASP A 291 -30.40 -30.32 -14.01
C ASP A 291 -29.38 -31.11 -14.83
N PHE A 292 -29.56 -31.07 -16.15
CA PHE A 292 -28.62 -31.57 -17.13
C PHE A 292 -28.31 -30.47 -18.13
N CYS A 293 -27.11 -30.50 -18.70
CA CYS A 293 -26.69 -29.64 -19.78
C CYS A 293 -26.61 -30.46 -21.06
N ILE A 294 -27.40 -30.05 -22.06
CA ILE A 294 -27.21 -30.53 -23.43
C ILE A 294 -26.31 -29.54 -24.16
N SER A 295 -25.29 -30.04 -24.85
CA SER A 295 -24.44 -29.27 -25.75
C SER A 295 -24.20 -29.98 -27.06
N MET A 296 -23.99 -29.21 -28.13
CA MET A 296 -23.77 -29.72 -29.48
C MET A 296 -22.94 -28.74 -30.29
N ASP A 297 -22.20 -29.25 -31.28
CA ASP A 297 -21.66 -28.39 -32.34
C ASP A 297 -22.77 -28.20 -33.36
N ALA A 298 -23.05 -26.95 -33.72
CA ALA A 298 -24.11 -26.60 -34.65
C ALA A 298 -23.59 -25.67 -35.75
N PHE A 299 -24.14 -25.82 -36.96
CA PHE A 299 -23.89 -24.97 -38.12
C PHE A 299 -25.23 -24.62 -38.75
N ALA A 300 -25.57 -23.33 -38.83
CA ALA A 300 -26.78 -22.87 -39.51
C ALA A 300 -26.41 -22.17 -40.82
N THR A 301 -27.18 -22.39 -41.90
CA THR A 301 -26.94 -21.71 -43.18
C THR A 301 -27.40 -20.24 -43.18
N GLY A 302 -28.14 -19.82 -42.16
CA GLY A 302 -28.62 -18.46 -41.95
C GLY A 302 -29.19 -18.24 -40.56
N ILE A 303 -29.50 -16.99 -40.22
CA ILE A 303 -30.16 -16.64 -38.95
C ILE A 303 -31.57 -17.24 -38.90
N GLY A 304 -32.06 -17.66 -37.73
CA GLY A 304 -33.45 -18.07 -37.53
C GLY A 304 -33.70 -19.58 -37.37
N ALA A 305 -32.66 -20.41 -37.44
CA ALA A 305 -32.75 -21.82 -37.04
C ALA A 305 -33.11 -21.96 -35.55
N ARG A 306 -33.77 -23.07 -35.18
CA ARG A 306 -34.15 -23.40 -33.79
C ARG A 306 -33.97 -24.88 -33.53
N CYS A 307 -33.56 -25.24 -32.33
CA CYS A 307 -33.46 -26.62 -31.86
C CYS A 307 -34.14 -26.73 -30.50
N THR A 308 -35.08 -27.65 -30.35
CA THR A 308 -35.81 -27.87 -29.10
C THR A 308 -35.83 -29.34 -28.72
N GLY A 309 -36.16 -29.68 -27.48
CA GLY A 309 -36.21 -31.09 -27.10
C GLY A 309 -36.18 -31.32 -25.60
N GLY A 310 -35.97 -32.56 -25.18
CA GLY A 310 -35.84 -32.88 -23.77
C GLY A 310 -36.12 -34.35 -23.45
N PHE A 311 -36.24 -34.63 -22.16
CA PHE A 311 -36.54 -35.97 -21.65
C PHE A 311 -38.00 -36.32 -21.89
N TYR A 312 -38.23 -37.45 -22.56
CA TYR A 312 -39.52 -38.07 -22.77
C TYR A 312 -39.55 -39.40 -22.02
N TYR A 313 -40.27 -39.41 -20.90
CA TYR A 313 -40.14 -40.47 -19.90
C TYR A 313 -41.49 -40.80 -19.25
N TYR A 314 -41.55 -41.92 -18.56
CA TYR A 314 -42.68 -42.27 -17.71
C TYR A 314 -42.49 -41.66 -16.33
N LYS A 315 -43.42 -40.81 -15.91
CA LYS A 315 -43.55 -40.44 -14.50
C LYS A 315 -44.01 -41.66 -13.68
N LYS A 316 -43.58 -41.79 -12.42
CA LYS A 316 -44.03 -42.80 -11.46
C LYS A 316 -45.56 -42.84 -11.43
N GLY A 317 -46.14 -44.01 -11.70
CA GLY A 317 -47.59 -44.22 -11.77
C GLY A 317 -48.26 -43.84 -13.11
N ALA A 318 -47.55 -43.23 -14.05
CA ALA A 318 -48.08 -42.92 -15.37
C ALA A 318 -48.16 -44.16 -16.27
N THR A 319 -49.20 -44.21 -17.10
CA THR A 319 -49.44 -45.28 -18.09
C THR A 319 -48.82 -44.98 -19.46
N SER A 320 -48.50 -43.71 -19.74
CA SER A 320 -47.89 -43.27 -21.00
C SER A 320 -46.68 -42.36 -20.72
N PRO A 321 -45.67 -42.36 -21.59
CA PRO A 321 -44.56 -41.43 -21.49
C PRO A 321 -44.97 -40.05 -22.01
N SER A 322 -44.34 -38.99 -21.50
CA SER A 322 -44.52 -37.62 -21.99
C SER A 322 -43.29 -36.76 -21.67
N PHE A 323 -43.29 -35.51 -22.13
CA PHE A 323 -42.41 -34.46 -21.63
C PHE A 323 -43.00 -33.94 -20.31
N TYR A 324 -42.65 -34.59 -19.19
CA TYR A 324 -43.09 -34.16 -17.85
C TYR A 324 -42.18 -33.10 -17.23
N SER A 325 -40.99 -32.91 -17.79
CA SER A 325 -40.04 -31.85 -17.42
C SER A 325 -39.92 -30.81 -18.53
N GLU A 326 -39.37 -29.65 -18.18
CA GLU A 326 -39.15 -28.56 -19.14
C GLU A 326 -38.24 -29.00 -20.29
N GLN A 327 -38.62 -28.57 -21.50
CA GLN A 327 -37.88 -28.78 -22.72
C GLN A 327 -36.85 -27.66 -22.92
N PHE A 328 -35.71 -27.99 -23.51
CA PHE A 328 -34.72 -26.99 -23.89
C PHE A 328 -35.08 -26.32 -25.22
N GLU A 329 -34.56 -25.12 -25.43
CA GLU A 329 -34.52 -24.44 -26.72
C GLU A 329 -33.16 -23.77 -26.93
N VAL A 330 -32.61 -23.91 -28.13
CA VAL A 330 -31.46 -23.16 -28.64
C VAL A 330 -31.85 -22.50 -29.96
N SER A 331 -31.56 -21.22 -30.12
CA SER A 331 -31.85 -20.47 -31.36
C SER A 331 -30.74 -19.52 -31.81
N ASP A 332 -29.70 -19.33 -30.98
CA ASP A 332 -28.54 -18.50 -31.28
C ASP A 332 -27.40 -19.35 -31.83
N PHE A 333 -27.49 -19.69 -33.11
CA PHE A 333 -26.49 -20.50 -33.82
C PHE A 333 -25.57 -19.60 -34.64
N LYS A 334 -24.30 -19.99 -34.73
CA LYS A 334 -23.39 -19.39 -35.69
C LYS A 334 -23.85 -19.68 -37.12
N VAL A 335 -23.77 -18.65 -37.96
CA VAL A 335 -24.15 -18.72 -39.38
C VAL A 335 -22.92 -19.02 -40.22
N ASN A 336 -23.00 -20.04 -41.06
CA ASN A 336 -21.94 -20.48 -41.96
C ASN A 336 -20.60 -20.83 -41.26
N GLU A 337 -20.66 -21.15 -39.97
CA GLU A 337 -19.53 -21.53 -39.14
C GLU A 337 -19.99 -22.52 -38.07
N TRP A 338 -19.17 -23.51 -37.73
CA TRP A 338 -19.43 -24.40 -36.59
C TRP A 338 -19.29 -23.65 -35.27
N GLY A 339 -20.33 -23.68 -34.43
CA GLY A 339 -20.32 -23.15 -33.07
C GLY A 339 -20.80 -24.17 -32.05
N ARG A 340 -20.12 -24.27 -30.91
CA ARG A 340 -20.60 -25.05 -29.76
C ARG A 340 -21.72 -24.27 -29.08
N VAL A 341 -22.90 -24.85 -29.01
CA VAL A 341 -24.07 -24.29 -28.32
C VAL A 341 -24.54 -25.24 -27.23
N TYR A 342 -25.26 -24.72 -26.25
CA TYR A 342 -25.75 -25.51 -25.13
C TYR A 342 -27.05 -24.92 -24.53
N ALA A 343 -27.77 -25.77 -23.80
CA ALA A 343 -28.92 -25.38 -23.01
C ALA A 343 -29.03 -26.27 -21.76
N SER A 344 -29.68 -25.76 -20.73
CA SER A 344 -30.08 -26.56 -19.58
C SER A 344 -31.38 -27.31 -19.88
N VAL A 345 -31.51 -28.52 -19.37
CA VAL A 345 -32.69 -29.39 -19.49
C VAL A 345 -32.84 -30.17 -18.20
N LYS A 346 -34.06 -30.27 -17.67
CA LYS A 346 -34.30 -30.92 -16.38
C LYS A 346 -34.87 -32.32 -16.56
N LEU A 347 -34.48 -33.24 -15.69
CA LEU A 347 -35.18 -34.52 -15.47
C LEU A 347 -35.74 -34.52 -14.05
N ASN A 348 -37.06 -34.49 -13.89
CA ASN A 348 -37.66 -34.43 -12.55
C ASN A 348 -37.42 -35.74 -11.78
N ASP A 349 -37.49 -35.66 -10.46
CA ASP A 349 -37.33 -36.79 -9.52
C ASP A 349 -38.52 -37.78 -9.51
N ASP A 350 -39.58 -37.44 -10.23
CA ASP A 350 -40.75 -38.27 -10.44
C ASP A 350 -40.59 -39.29 -11.58
N VAL A 351 -39.42 -39.38 -12.22
CA VAL A 351 -39.12 -40.38 -13.24
C VAL A 351 -39.19 -41.82 -12.71
N ASP A 352 -39.81 -42.70 -13.48
CA ASP A 352 -39.81 -44.14 -13.28
C ASP A 352 -38.65 -44.78 -14.04
N PHE A 353 -37.51 -44.93 -13.36
CA PHE A 353 -36.30 -45.54 -13.93
C PHE A 353 -36.45 -47.02 -14.30
N SER A 354 -37.56 -47.69 -13.93
CA SER A 354 -37.84 -49.06 -14.39
C SER A 354 -38.33 -49.12 -15.85
N LYS A 355 -38.68 -47.97 -16.42
CA LYS A 355 -39.21 -47.84 -17.78
C LYS A 355 -38.25 -47.09 -18.70
N GLN A 356 -38.53 -47.15 -19.99
CA GLN A 356 -37.71 -46.49 -21.01
C GLN A 356 -37.73 -44.96 -20.83
N ILE A 357 -36.54 -44.37 -20.89
CA ILE A 357 -36.33 -42.92 -20.99
C ILE A 357 -35.79 -42.64 -22.40
N ARG A 358 -36.42 -41.70 -23.11
CA ARG A 358 -35.91 -41.19 -24.39
C ARG A 358 -35.53 -39.74 -24.25
N PHE A 359 -34.60 -39.32 -25.08
CA PHE A 359 -34.30 -37.90 -25.27
C PHE A 359 -34.60 -37.53 -26.71
N TYR A 360 -35.43 -36.51 -26.89
CA TYR A 360 -35.81 -36.01 -28.21
C TYR A 360 -35.11 -34.70 -28.51
N ILE A 361 -34.76 -34.50 -29.78
CA ILE A 361 -34.21 -33.27 -30.33
C ILE A 361 -34.95 -32.97 -31.63
N TYR A 362 -35.47 -31.76 -31.76
CA TYR A 362 -36.33 -31.31 -32.84
C TYR A 362 -35.79 -30.06 -33.50
N GLY A 363 -35.82 -30.04 -34.82
CA GLY A 363 -35.86 -28.82 -35.62
C GLY A 363 -37.29 -28.61 -36.11
N TYR A 364 -37.90 -27.50 -35.72
CA TYR A 364 -39.26 -27.13 -36.14
C TYR A 364 -39.46 -25.61 -36.06
N ASN A 365 -40.22 -25.06 -37.02
CA ASN A 365 -40.68 -23.68 -37.00
C ASN A 365 -39.53 -22.66 -36.95
N PHE A 366 -38.55 -22.84 -37.84
CA PHE A 366 -37.46 -21.90 -38.08
C PHE A 366 -38.04 -20.56 -38.54
N ARG A 367 -37.46 -19.47 -38.07
CA ARG A 367 -37.91 -18.09 -38.33
C ARG A 367 -37.63 -17.64 -39.78
N SER A 368 -36.90 -18.45 -40.53
CA SER A 368 -36.40 -18.17 -41.87
C SER A 368 -36.16 -19.49 -42.61
N ASN A 369 -35.90 -19.38 -43.91
CA ASN A 369 -35.66 -20.52 -44.78
C ASN A 369 -34.18 -20.94 -44.69
N VAL A 370 -33.85 -21.76 -43.70
CA VAL A 370 -32.47 -22.18 -43.41
C VAL A 370 -32.37 -23.68 -43.10
N ILE A 371 -31.14 -24.17 -43.06
CA ILE A 371 -30.78 -25.53 -42.69
C ILE A 371 -29.94 -25.47 -41.42
N LEU A 372 -30.19 -26.38 -40.48
CA LEU A 372 -29.40 -26.57 -39.28
C LEU A 372 -28.73 -27.95 -39.33
N TYR A 373 -27.42 -27.97 -39.13
CA TYR A 373 -26.64 -29.19 -38.97
C TYR A 373 -26.12 -29.30 -37.54
N ILE A 374 -26.16 -30.49 -36.96
CA ILE A 374 -25.62 -30.74 -35.60
C ILE A 374 -24.74 -31.98 -35.55
N LYS A 375 -23.74 -31.97 -34.66
CA LYS A 375 -22.87 -33.10 -34.32
C LYS A 375 -22.30 -32.98 -32.91
N ASN A 376 -21.58 -34.00 -32.46
CA ASN A 376 -20.85 -33.99 -31.18
C ASN A 376 -21.78 -33.64 -30.01
N LEU A 377 -22.91 -34.32 -29.92
CA LEU A 377 -23.89 -34.08 -28.87
C LEU A 377 -23.33 -34.57 -27.53
N LYS A 378 -23.57 -33.81 -26.47
CA LYS A 378 -23.26 -34.21 -25.11
C LYS A 378 -24.42 -33.88 -24.20
N LEU A 379 -24.88 -34.86 -23.44
CA LEU A 379 -25.77 -34.66 -22.30
C LEU A 379 -24.96 -35.01 -21.06
N GLU A 380 -24.86 -34.09 -20.12
CA GLU A 380 -24.13 -34.27 -18.87
C GLU A 380 -24.92 -33.66 -17.71
N LYS A 381 -24.66 -34.12 -16.49
CA LYS A 381 -25.31 -33.56 -15.30
C LYS A 381 -24.86 -32.12 -15.07
N GLY A 382 -25.72 -31.29 -14.50
CA GLY A 382 -25.44 -29.90 -14.17
C GLY A 382 -25.92 -28.91 -15.23
N ASN A 383 -25.48 -27.66 -15.15
CA ASN A 383 -26.08 -26.54 -15.90
C ASN A 383 -25.11 -25.78 -16.81
N LYS A 384 -23.87 -26.25 -16.95
CA LYS A 384 -22.89 -25.73 -17.89
C LYS A 384 -22.25 -26.85 -18.72
N PRO A 385 -21.90 -26.55 -19.99
CA PRO A 385 -21.30 -27.54 -20.86
C PRO A 385 -19.81 -27.72 -20.55
N THR A 386 -19.30 -28.91 -20.78
CA THR A 386 -17.89 -29.18 -20.96
C THR A 386 -17.59 -29.50 -22.43
N SER A 387 -16.31 -29.70 -22.76
CA SER A 387 -15.94 -30.14 -24.11
C SER A 387 -16.56 -31.50 -24.42
N TRP A 388 -16.88 -31.72 -25.70
CA TRP A 388 -17.41 -33.00 -26.13
C TRP A 388 -16.43 -34.14 -25.84
N THR A 389 -16.97 -35.23 -25.35
CA THR A 389 -16.29 -36.52 -25.22
C THR A 389 -17.27 -37.60 -25.68
N PRO A 390 -16.78 -38.74 -26.23
CA PRO A 390 -17.65 -39.89 -26.45
C PRO A 390 -18.28 -40.36 -25.12
N SER A 391 -19.38 -41.11 -25.21
CA SER A 391 -19.96 -41.72 -24.02
C SER A 391 -18.99 -42.75 -23.42
N TYR A 392 -19.14 -43.00 -22.12
CA TYR A 392 -18.39 -44.07 -21.45
C TYR A 392 -18.71 -45.43 -22.09
N GLU A 393 -19.98 -45.65 -22.47
CA GLU A 393 -20.45 -46.86 -23.12
C GLU A 393 -19.81 -47.09 -24.50
N ASP A 394 -19.65 -46.04 -25.32
CA ASP A 394 -18.96 -46.15 -26.61
C ASP A 394 -17.50 -46.58 -26.46
N THR A 395 -16.82 -45.99 -25.49
CA THR A 395 -15.40 -46.31 -25.21
C THR A 395 -15.27 -47.76 -24.73
N LYS A 396 -16.18 -48.19 -23.84
CA LYS A 396 -16.22 -49.56 -23.33
C LYS A 396 -16.50 -50.59 -24.43
N GLU A 397 -17.42 -50.30 -25.34
CA GLU A 397 -17.74 -51.18 -26.48
C GLU A 397 -16.52 -51.36 -27.40
N GLN A 398 -15.82 -50.26 -27.72
CA GLN A 398 -14.60 -50.31 -28.53
C GLN A 398 -13.52 -51.19 -27.89
N ILE A 399 -13.30 -51.03 -26.58
CA ILE A 399 -12.33 -51.85 -25.83
C ILE A 399 -12.71 -53.33 -25.86
N SER A 400 -13.99 -53.65 -25.64
CA SER A 400 -14.47 -55.04 -25.69
C SER A 400 -14.31 -55.67 -27.07
N GLY A 401 -14.60 -54.92 -28.14
CA GLY A 401 -14.40 -55.36 -29.51
C GLY A 401 -12.93 -55.66 -29.84
N LEU A 402 -12.00 -54.84 -29.33
CA LEU A 402 -10.56 -55.09 -29.44
C LEU A 402 -10.15 -56.37 -28.70
N GLY A 403 -10.69 -56.62 -27.50
CA GLY A 403 -10.45 -57.85 -26.74
C GLY A 403 -10.85 -59.12 -27.51
N ASN A 404 -12.02 -59.13 -28.16
CA ASN A 404 -12.48 -60.28 -28.95
C ASN A 404 -11.61 -60.53 -30.18
N ARG A 405 -11.20 -59.46 -30.88
CA ARG A 405 -10.29 -59.55 -32.04
C ARG A 405 -8.92 -60.07 -31.62
N LEU A 406 -8.40 -59.60 -30.48
CA LEU A 406 -7.14 -60.06 -29.92
C LEU A 406 -7.21 -61.56 -29.58
N ALA A 407 -8.25 -62.00 -28.86
CA ALA A 407 -8.44 -63.41 -28.54
C ALA A 407 -8.54 -64.30 -29.80
N THR A 408 -9.22 -63.83 -30.85
CA THR A 408 -9.30 -64.54 -32.13
C THR A 408 -7.94 -64.63 -32.82
N ALA A 409 -7.18 -63.54 -32.80
CA ALA A 409 -5.83 -63.51 -33.36
C ALA A 409 -4.88 -64.46 -32.59
N GLU A 410 -4.90 -64.43 -31.27
CA GLU A 410 -4.10 -65.33 -30.40
C GLU A 410 -4.43 -66.81 -30.67
N SER A 411 -5.71 -67.16 -30.78
CA SER A 411 -6.15 -68.51 -31.13
C SER A 411 -5.66 -68.94 -32.51
N THR A 412 -5.80 -68.07 -33.52
CA THR A 412 -5.35 -68.34 -34.89
C THR A 412 -3.84 -68.54 -34.95
N ILE A 413 -3.07 -67.69 -34.26
CA ILE A 413 -1.62 -67.80 -34.16
C ILE A 413 -1.21 -69.13 -33.51
N THR A 414 -1.89 -69.51 -32.42
CA THR A 414 -1.62 -70.77 -31.71
C THR A 414 -1.87 -71.99 -32.61
N GLN A 415 -3.02 -72.03 -33.30
CA GLN A 415 -3.36 -73.10 -34.24
C GLN A 415 -2.36 -73.18 -35.41
N GLN A 416 -1.95 -72.03 -35.95
CA GLN A 416 -0.93 -71.99 -36.99
C GLN A 416 0.43 -72.48 -36.48
N ALA A 417 0.84 -72.10 -35.26
CA ALA A 417 2.06 -72.60 -34.64
C ALA A 417 2.02 -74.12 -34.46
N ASP A 418 0.90 -74.68 -34.00
CA ASP A 418 0.72 -76.13 -33.86
C ASP A 418 0.77 -76.84 -35.22
N MET A 419 0.11 -76.31 -36.25
CA MET A 419 0.17 -76.85 -37.61
C MET A 419 1.60 -76.80 -38.18
N ILE A 420 2.35 -75.74 -37.94
CA ILE A 420 3.76 -75.63 -38.33
C ILE A 420 4.58 -76.70 -37.61
N GLN A 421 4.41 -76.85 -36.29
CA GLN A 421 5.12 -77.85 -35.50
C GLN A 421 4.83 -79.28 -35.99
N GLN A 422 3.56 -79.59 -36.31
CA GLN A 422 3.17 -80.88 -36.88
C GLN A 422 3.81 -81.12 -38.25
N ARG A 423 3.73 -80.14 -39.17
CA ARG A 423 4.34 -80.26 -40.51
C ARG A 423 5.86 -80.42 -40.45
N VAL A 424 6.53 -79.66 -39.58
CA VAL A 424 7.98 -79.80 -39.34
C VAL A 424 8.30 -81.21 -38.84
N THR A 425 7.53 -81.73 -37.87
CA THR A 425 7.71 -83.08 -37.33
C THR A 425 7.47 -84.18 -38.38
N SER A 426 6.44 -84.05 -39.22
CA SER A 426 6.18 -85.00 -40.31
C SER A 426 7.28 -84.97 -41.37
N SER A 427 7.81 -83.77 -41.69
CA SER A 427 8.91 -83.59 -42.63
C SER A 427 10.18 -84.26 -42.12
N THR A 428 10.56 -84.03 -40.86
CA THR A 428 11.76 -84.64 -40.25
C THR A 428 11.65 -86.17 -40.18
N PHE A 429 10.48 -86.71 -39.83
CA PHE A 429 10.23 -88.16 -39.85
C PHE A 429 10.36 -88.77 -41.26
N THR A 430 9.76 -88.12 -42.25
CA THR A 430 9.81 -88.58 -43.66
C THR A 430 11.23 -88.55 -44.20
N GLN A 431 11.98 -87.49 -43.93
CA GLN A 431 13.40 -87.38 -44.27
C GLN A 431 14.21 -88.51 -43.61
N GLY A 432 13.97 -88.80 -42.33
CA GLY A 432 14.61 -89.92 -41.62
C GLY A 432 14.35 -91.29 -42.28
N LEU A 433 13.11 -91.56 -42.70
CA LEU A 433 12.74 -92.77 -43.45
C LEU A 433 13.44 -92.87 -44.81
N MET A 434 13.52 -91.76 -45.56
CA MET A 434 14.25 -91.73 -46.82
C MET A 434 15.73 -92.03 -46.61
N ILE A 435 16.36 -91.43 -45.60
CA ILE A 435 17.75 -91.69 -45.24
C ILE A 435 17.96 -93.18 -44.92
N GLN A 436 17.08 -93.80 -44.12
CA GLN A 436 17.18 -95.24 -43.83
C GLN A 436 17.03 -96.12 -45.08
N LYS A 437 16.07 -95.81 -45.97
CA LYS A 437 15.90 -96.53 -47.24
C LYS A 437 17.14 -96.39 -48.12
N LEU A 438 17.70 -95.19 -48.25
CA LEU A 438 18.95 -94.95 -48.97
C LEU A 438 20.11 -95.77 -48.39
N MET A 439 20.26 -95.79 -47.07
CA MET A 439 21.29 -96.62 -46.41
C MET A 439 21.11 -98.11 -46.72
N LEU A 440 19.87 -98.62 -46.72
CA LEU A 440 19.60 -100.01 -47.05
C LEU A 440 19.90 -100.33 -48.52
N ILE A 441 19.55 -99.43 -49.44
CA ILE A 441 19.88 -99.56 -50.87
C ILE A 441 21.40 -99.57 -51.05
N GLN A 442 22.12 -98.64 -50.42
CA GLN A 442 23.58 -98.60 -50.45
C GLN A 442 24.20 -99.90 -49.91
N ARG A 443 23.68 -100.47 -48.82
CA ARG A 443 24.12 -101.77 -48.28
C ARG A 443 23.85 -102.91 -49.27
N LYS A 444 22.67 -102.98 -49.87
CA LYS A 444 22.31 -103.99 -50.87
C LYS A 444 23.19 -103.88 -52.13
N MET A 445 23.46 -102.67 -52.61
CA MET A 445 24.37 -102.45 -53.74
C MET A 445 25.79 -102.94 -53.43
N LYS A 446 26.34 -102.60 -52.26
CA LYS A 446 27.65 -103.13 -51.83
C LYS A 446 27.67 -104.66 -51.80
N LEU A 447 26.61 -105.29 -51.29
CA LEU A 447 26.50 -106.75 -51.25
C LEU A 447 26.41 -107.36 -52.66
N PHE A 448 25.61 -106.77 -53.54
CA PHE A 448 25.48 -107.21 -54.93
C PHE A 448 26.82 -107.12 -55.67
N GLN A 449 27.56 -106.01 -55.51
CA GLN A 449 28.90 -105.87 -56.06
C GLN A 449 29.84 -106.98 -55.55
N ALA A 450 29.84 -107.24 -54.22
CA ALA A 450 30.65 -108.30 -53.63
C ALA A 450 30.29 -109.71 -54.17
N LEU A 451 29.00 -110.02 -54.29
CA LEU A 451 28.53 -111.29 -54.86
C LEU A 451 28.90 -111.44 -56.34
N THR A 452 28.77 -110.37 -57.12
CA THR A 452 29.13 -110.36 -58.54
C THR A 452 30.62 -110.61 -58.72
N HIS A 453 31.47 -109.93 -57.95
CA HIS A 453 32.91 -110.20 -57.91
C HIS A 453 33.22 -111.66 -57.55
N THR A 454 32.51 -112.21 -56.55
CA THR A 454 32.71 -113.61 -56.12
C THR A 454 32.30 -114.61 -57.21
N ARG A 455 31.18 -114.35 -57.90
CA ARG A 455 30.68 -115.22 -58.98
C ARG A 455 31.62 -115.22 -60.18
N ILE A 456 32.14 -114.04 -60.56
CA ILE A 456 33.15 -113.91 -61.61
C ILE A 456 34.41 -114.71 -61.22
N ALA A 457 34.89 -114.57 -59.99
CA ALA A 457 36.05 -115.32 -59.50
C ALA A 457 35.83 -116.85 -59.58
N LYS A 458 34.66 -117.34 -59.15
CA LYS A 458 34.30 -118.78 -59.26
C LYS A 458 34.23 -119.26 -60.71
N GLN A 459 33.65 -118.47 -61.61
CA GLN A 459 33.51 -118.86 -63.01
C GLN A 459 34.87 -118.90 -63.73
N GLN A 460 35.77 -117.97 -63.40
CA GLN A 460 37.16 -118.03 -63.84
C GLN A 460 37.84 -119.32 -63.36
N GLN A 461 37.64 -119.71 -62.10
CA GLN A 461 38.18 -120.96 -61.54
C GLN A 461 37.59 -122.21 -62.23
N GLN A 462 36.28 -122.24 -62.51
CA GLN A 462 35.62 -123.34 -63.21
C GLN A 462 36.11 -123.49 -64.66
N ASN A 463 36.24 -122.38 -65.38
CA ASN A 463 36.78 -122.38 -66.75
C ASN A 463 38.24 -122.88 -66.78
N GLN A 464 39.02 -122.61 -65.72
CA GLN A 464 40.35 -123.21 -65.57
C GLN A 464 40.26 -124.74 -65.37
N MET A 465 39.31 -125.23 -64.57
CA MET A 465 39.10 -126.68 -64.35
C MET A 465 38.59 -127.42 -65.60
N GLN A 466 37.67 -126.86 -66.39
CA GLN A 466 37.15 -127.55 -67.60
C GLN A 466 38.22 -127.72 -68.68
N LYS A 467 39.21 -126.82 -68.75
CA LYS A 467 40.38 -127.00 -69.62
C LYS A 467 41.25 -128.19 -69.21
N LEU A 468 41.06 -128.77 -68.03
CA LEU A 468 41.83 -129.89 -67.50
C LEU A 468 41.12 -131.27 -67.68
N ILE A 469 39.90 -131.35 -68.25
CA ILE A 469 39.19 -132.63 -68.47
C ILE A 469 39.45 -133.16 -69.90
N PRO A 470 40.05 -134.34 -70.12
CA PRO A 470 40.30 -134.89 -71.45
C PRO A 470 39.05 -135.58 -72.04
N ILE A 471 38.70 -135.27 -73.29
CA ILE A 471 37.67 -135.98 -74.07
C ILE A 471 38.32 -137.20 -74.74
N THR A 472 38.01 -138.40 -74.27
CA THR A 472 38.32 -139.65 -74.99
C THR A 472 37.10 -140.08 -75.79
N LYS A 473 37.09 -139.78 -77.10
CA LYS A 473 36.29 -140.49 -78.11
C LYS A 473 36.97 -141.81 -78.43
N PHE A 474 36.25 -142.93 -78.44
CA PHE A 474 36.66 -144.12 -79.20
C PHE A 474 35.48 -144.62 -80.04
N HIS A 475 35.78 -144.86 -81.33
CA HIS A 475 34.96 -145.59 -82.29
C HIS A 475 35.32 -147.08 -82.21
N LEU A 476 34.34 -147.89 -81.79
CA LEU A 476 33.99 -149.28 -82.14
C LEU A 476 33.17 -149.88 -81.00
#